data_AF-A0A3E4WL78-F1
#
_entry.id   AF-A0A3E4WL78-F1
#
_cell.length_a   1.000
_cell.length_b   1.000
_cell.length_c   1.000
_cell.angle_alpha   90.00
_cell.angle_beta   90.00
_cell.angle_gamma   90.00
#
_symmetry.space_group_name_H-M   'P 1'
#
loop_
_entity.id
_entity.type
_entity.pdbx_description
1 polymer ?
#
loop_
_entity_poly.entity_id
_entity_poly.type
_entity_poly.pdbx_seq_one_letter_code
_entity_poly.pdbx_strand_id
1 'polypeptide(L)' 'MDIDYAVGEVELSYKPKFKSLHQVSCSEDAYKYLLPTYKEGTICYKEYFKVLFLNQAKQVLGYTLISEGGITETCADV' A
#
# COMPACT_ATOMS: atom_id res chain seq x y z
N MET A 1 -41.40 -31.62 -22.37
CA MET A 1 -40.27 -30.99 -23.08
C MET A 1 -39.25 -30.67 -22.01
N ASP A 2 -38.39 -31.64 -21.69
CA ASP A 2 -37.29 -31.44 -20.76
C ASP A 2 -36.15 -30.82 -21.57
N ILE A 3 -35.94 -29.52 -21.35
CA ILE A 3 -34.91 -28.75 -22.03
C ILE A 3 -33.76 -28.61 -21.04
N ASP A 4 -32.71 -29.41 -21.23
CA ASP A 4 -31.48 -29.31 -20.45
C ASP A 4 -30.70 -28.07 -20.90
N TYR A 5 -30.79 -27.02 -20.09
CA TYR A 5 -29.99 -25.80 -20.27
C TYR A 5 -28.56 -26.06 -19.79
N ALA A 6 -27.64 -26.25 -20.74
CA ALA A 6 -26.21 -26.29 -20.45
C ALA A 6 -25.71 -24.86 -20.16
N VAL A 7 -25.64 -24.51 -18.87
CA VAL A 7 -25.06 -23.25 -18.41
C VAL A 7 -23.54 -23.41 -18.37
N GLY A 8 -22.83 -22.64 -19.21
CA GLY A 8 -21.37 -22.58 -19.15
C GLY A 8 -20.94 -21.74 -17.94
N GLU A 9 -20.49 -22.41 -16.87
CA GLU A 9 -19.85 -21.72 -15.75
C GLU A 9 -18.44 -21.28 -16.18
N VAL A 10 -18.13 -20.01 -15.94
CA VAL A 10 -16.81 -19.44 -16.21
C VAL A 10 -16.23 -18.95 -14.90
N GLU A 11 -15.17 -19.60 -14.43
CA GLU A 11 -14.45 -19.20 -13.23
C GLU A 11 -13.40 -18.14 -13.58
N LEU A 12 -13.57 -16.93 -13.04
CA LEU A 12 -12.62 -15.83 -13.23
C LEU A 12 -11.60 -15.83 -12.08
N SER A 13 -10.38 -16.33 -12.31
CA SER A 13 -9.29 -16.22 -11.34
C SER A 13 -8.43 -14.98 -11.62
N TYR A 14 -8.48 -14.00 -10.71
CA TYR A 14 -7.56 -12.85 -10.77
C TYR A 14 -6.20 -13.27 -10.21
N LYS A 15 -5.21 -13.47 -11.09
CA LYS A 15 -3.81 -13.63 -10.69
C LYS A 15 -3.13 -12.28 -10.74
N PRO A 16 -2.88 -11.64 -9.60
CA PRO A 16 -2.16 -10.39 -9.62
C PRO A 16 -0.72 -10.59 -10.13
N LYS A 17 -0.34 -9.82 -11.14
CA LYS A 17 1.06 -9.69 -11.59
C LYS A 17 1.80 -8.70 -10.70
N PHE A 18 2.06 -9.04 -9.45
CA PHE A 18 3.00 -8.27 -8.64
C PHE A 18 4.41 -8.83 -8.83
N LYS A 19 5.38 -8.00 -9.24
CA LYS A 19 6.81 -8.33 -9.01
C LYS A 19 7.03 -8.38 -7.50
N SER A 20 7.93 -9.26 -7.04
CA SER A 20 8.24 -9.50 -5.62
C SER A 20 8.16 -8.21 -4.79
N LEU A 21 7.10 -8.11 -4.01
CA LEU A 21 6.84 -6.97 -3.13
C LEU A 21 7.93 -6.97 -2.06
N HIS A 22 8.55 -5.81 -1.80
CA HIS A 22 9.54 -5.67 -0.74
C HIS A 22 8.92 -6.14 0.58
N GLN A 23 9.60 -7.06 1.26
CA GLN A 23 9.17 -7.53 2.58
C GLN A 23 9.72 -6.59 3.63
N VAL A 24 8.86 -6.12 4.53
CA VAL A 24 9.25 -5.26 5.65
C VAL A 24 9.38 -6.15 6.87
N SER A 25 10.62 -6.47 7.23
CA SER A 25 10.92 -7.27 8.41
C SER A 25 11.22 -6.40 9.62
N CYS A 26 11.84 -5.23 9.39
CA CYS A 26 12.24 -4.28 10.41
C CYS A 26 11.90 -2.83 10.04
N SER A 27 12.08 -1.91 10.98
CA SER A 27 11.86 -0.48 10.77
C SER A 27 12.79 0.13 9.71
N GLU A 28 13.99 -0.42 9.54
CA GLU A 28 14.95 0.04 8.53
C GLU A 28 14.45 -0.26 7.11
N ASP A 29 13.81 -1.41 6.89
CA ASP A 29 13.20 -1.77 5.61
C ASP A 29 12.07 -0.80 5.25
N ALA A 30 11.22 -0.49 6.24
CA ALA A 30 10.14 0.49 6.07
C ALA A 30 10.69 1.88 5.75
N TYR A 31 11.75 2.31 6.44
CA TYR A 31 12.43 3.58 6.18
C TYR A 31 12.98 3.63 4.74
N LYS A 32 13.71 2.60 4.31
CA LYS A 32 14.27 2.53 2.94
C LYS A 32 13.20 2.61 1.87
N TYR A 33 12.04 1.99 2.11
CA TYR A 33 10.92 2.02 1.17
C TYR A 33 10.23 3.40 1.13
N LEU A 34 10.05 4.04 2.29
CA LEU A 34 9.34 5.31 2.39
C LEU A 34 10.22 6.51 2.03
N LEU A 35 11.53 6.47 2.27
CA LEU A 35 12.44 7.60 2.06
C LEU A 35 12.34 8.23 0.65
N PRO A 36 12.36 7.45 -0.45
CA PRO A 36 12.24 8.01 -1.81
C PRO A 36 10.87 8.65 -2.10
N THR A 37 9.86 8.39 -1.28
CA THR A 37 8.51 8.95 -1.47
C THR A 37 8.36 10.36 -0.91
N TYR A 38 9.35 10.83 -0.14
CA TYR A 38 9.38 12.19 0.37
C TYR A 38 9.96 13.13 -0.69
N LYS A 39 9.42 14.35 -0.75
CA LYS A 39 10.01 15.37 -1.62
C LYS A 39 11.39 15.74 -1.06
N GLU A 40 12.35 15.88 -1.95
CA GLU A 40 13.72 16.20 -1.57
C GLU A 40 13.78 17.54 -0.83
N GLY A 41 14.56 17.59 0.25
CA GLY A 41 14.67 18.76 1.11
C GLY A 41 13.49 19.00 2.07
N THR A 42 12.40 18.22 2.01
CA THR A 42 11.16 18.50 2.75
C THR A 42 11.04 17.91 4.14
N ILE A 43 11.84 16.89 4.42
CA ILE A 43 11.78 16.09 5.65
C ILE A 43 11.96 16.92 6.92
N CYS A 44 12.73 18.02 6.87
CA CYS A 44 13.00 18.84 8.04
C CYS A 44 12.01 20.01 8.23
N TYR A 45 11.17 20.32 7.24
CA TYR A 45 10.31 21.50 7.27
C TYR A 45 8.82 21.20 7.10
N LYS A 46 8.47 19.97 6.73
CA LYS A 46 7.09 19.48 6.69
C LYS A 46 6.96 18.18 7.44
N GLU A 47 5.89 18.08 8.20
CA GLU A 47 5.44 16.84 8.78
C GLU A 47 4.52 16.09 7.81
N TYR A 48 4.68 14.77 7.76
CA TYR A 48 3.91 13.90 6.89
C TYR A 48 3.38 12.72 7.69
N PHE A 49 2.09 12.43 7.56
CA PHE A 49 1.49 11.20 8.03
C PHE A 49 1.23 10.28 6.84
N LYS A 50 2.08 9.27 6.67
CA LYS A 50 1.97 8.25 5.61
C LYS A 50 1.69 6.89 6.22
N VAL A 51 0.83 6.12 5.55
CA VAL A 51 0.49 4.75 5.94
C VAL A 51 1.04 3.79 4.92
N LEU A 52 1.75 2.76 5.39
CA LEU A 52 2.30 1.67 4.57
C LEU A 52 1.39 0.44 4.72
N PHE A 53 0.82 -0.03 3.62
CA PHE A 53 -0.05 -1.20 3.62
C PHE A 53 0.77 -2.47 3.44
N LEU A 54 0.61 -3.41 4.37
CA LEU A 54 1.27 -4.71 4.33
C LEU A 54 0.22 -5.82 4.24
N ASN A 55 0.56 -6.92 3.56
CA ASN A 55 -0.22 -8.16 3.66
C ASN A 55 0.20 -8.98 4.89
N GLN A 56 -0.46 -10.12 5.13
CA GLN A 56 -0.12 -11.03 6.24
C GLN A 56 1.30 -11.61 6.17
N ALA A 57 1.90 -11.64 4.97
CA ALA A 57 3.30 -12.04 4.78
C ALA A 57 4.31 -10.87 4.95
N LYS A 58 3.85 -9.70 5.45
CA LYS A 58 4.63 -8.47 5.62
C LYS A 58 5.18 -7.87 4.32
N GLN A 59 4.55 -8.18 3.21
CA GLN A 59 4.91 -7.62 1.91
C GLN A 59 4.18 -6.31 1.67
N VAL A 60 4.88 -5.32 1.14
CA VAL A 60 4.31 -4.00 0.84
C VAL A 60 3.31 -4.09 -0.30
N LEU A 61 2.06 -3.74 -0.04
CA LEU A 61 1.01 -3.59 -1.05
C LEU A 61 1.06 -2.19 -1.68
N GLY A 62 1.47 -1.19 -0.92
CA GLY A 62 1.58 0.20 -1.34
C GLY A 62 1.66 1.13 -0.14
N TYR A 63 1.69 2.43 -0.40
CA TYR A 63 1.61 3.47 0.63
C TYR A 63 0.59 4.52 0.23
N THR A 64 0.07 5.24 1.22
CA THR A 64 -0.74 6.44 1.01
C THR A 64 -0.26 7.57 1.91
N LEU A 65 -0.38 8.80 1.41
CA LEU A 65 -0.22 10.01 2.21
C LEU A 65 -1.59 10.40 2.73
N ILE A 66 -1.74 10.42 4.06
CA ILE A 66 -3.00 10.78 4.72
C ILE A 66 -3.04 12.28 4.99
N SER A 67 -1.94 12.84 5.50
CA SER A 67 -1.88 14.26 5.84
C SER A 67 -0.48 14.82 5.66
N GLU A 68 -0.40 16.07 5.21
CA GLU A 68 0.81 16.87 5.09
C GLU A 68 0.62 18.13 5.92
N GLY A 69 1.43 18.28 6.96
CA GLY A 69 1.40 19.39 7.90
C GLY A 69 2.55 20.37 7.67
N GLY A 70 2.55 21.41 8.49
CA GLY A 70 3.64 22.38 8.59
C GLY A 70 4.73 21.88 9.55
N ILE A 71 5.20 22.78 10.41
CA ILE A 71 6.27 22.51 11.40
C ILE A 71 5.69 22.09 12.75
N THR A 72 4.45 22.48 13.05
CA THR A 72 3.87 22.37 14.40
C THR A 72 3.10 21.09 14.65
N GLU A 73 2.31 20.64 13.67
CA GLU A 73 1.55 19.40 13.77
C GLU A 73 0.98 18.97 12.41
N THR A 74 0.64 17.68 12.33
CA THR A 74 -0.23 17.10 11.30
C THR A 74 -1.40 16.38 11.96
N CYS A 75 -2.62 16.80 11.67
CA CYS A 75 -3.81 16.17 12.23
C CYS A 75 -4.06 14.82 11.55
N ALA A 76 -4.27 13.79 12.36
CA ALA A 76 -4.69 12.47 11.92
C ALA A 76 -5.75 11.94 12.90
N ASP A 77 -6.86 11.44 12.37
CA ASP A 77 -7.90 10.74 13.13
C ASP A 77 -7.94 9.26 12.68
N VAL A 78 -8.33 8.36 13.58
CA VAL A 78 -8.25 6.89 13.40
C VAL A 78 -9.61 6.26 13.27
#